data_AF-A0A1A8FMA9-F1
#
_entry.id   AF-A0A1A8FMA9-F1
#
_cell.length_a   1.000
_cell.length_b   1.000
_cell.length_c   1.000
_cell.angle_alpha   90.00
_cell.angle_beta   90.00
_cell.angle_gamma   90.00
#
_symmetry.space_group_name_H-M   'P 1'
#
loop_
_entity.id
_entity.type
_entity.pdbx_description
1 polymer ?
#
loop_
_entity_poly.entity_id
_entity_poly.type
_entity_poly.pdbx_seq_one_letter_code
_entity_poly.pdbx_strand_id
1 'polypeptide(L)'
;AGIAAARPGGEIVYSTCTLSQNQNLSVVEQAVHFAQEKHGIQLQVVSLKPLVRKFRNTFHFAPELHLGEMVVPHLAANFGPIYLCKLKRLP
;
A
#
# COMPACT_ATOMS: atom_id res chain seq x y z
N ALA A 1 -12.35 5.05 8.74
CA ALA A 1 -13.10 5.98 7.87
C ALA A 1 -12.92 5.67 6.38
N GLY A 2 -11.72 5.77 5.81
CA GLY A 2 -11.50 5.57 4.35
C GLY A 2 -11.98 4.24 3.79
N ILE A 3 -11.67 3.12 4.47
CA ILE A 3 -12.15 1.78 4.08
C ILE A 3 -13.69 1.69 4.08
N ALA A 4 -14.34 2.17 5.15
CA ALA A 4 -15.80 2.11 5.28
C ALA A 4 -16.52 3.02 4.27
N ALA A 5 -15.90 4.13 3.89
CA ALA A 5 -16.42 5.07 2.90
C ALA A 5 -16.32 4.55 1.46
N ALA A 6 -15.40 3.63 1.17
CA ALA A 6 -15.32 3.00 -0.14
C ALA A 6 -16.52 2.09 -0.37
N ARG A 7 -17.21 2.23 -1.50
CA ARG A 7 -18.28 1.31 -1.90
C ARG A 7 -17.77 -0.13 -2.06
N PRO A 8 -18.61 -1.17 -1.93
CA PRO A 8 -18.25 -2.53 -2.34
C PRO A 8 -17.71 -2.55 -3.79
N GLY A 9 -16.62 -3.27 -4.01
CA GLY A 9 -15.85 -3.27 -5.27
C GLY A 9 -14.93 -2.06 -5.47
N GLY A 10 -15.00 -1.04 -4.61
CA GLY A 10 -14.14 0.15 -4.65
C GLY A 10 -12.70 -0.14 -4.23
N GLU A 11 -11.78 0.71 -4.67
CA GLU A 11 -10.35 0.60 -4.37
C GLU A 11 -9.88 1.74 -3.47
N ILE A 12 -8.98 1.43 -2.55
CA ILE A 12 -8.35 2.36 -1.62
C ILE A 12 -6.84 2.27 -1.81
N VAL A 13 -6.16 3.41 -1.79
CA VAL A 13 -4.69 3.47 -1.70
C VAL A 13 -4.32 4.06 -0.35
N TYR A 14 -3.51 3.32 0.40
CA TYR A 14 -2.81 3.82 1.57
C TYR A 14 -1.39 4.21 1.17
N SER A 15 -0.92 5.37 1.62
CA SER A 15 0.40 5.87 1.29
C SER A 15 1.02 6.65 2.44
N THR A 16 2.34 6.60 2.54
CA THR A 16 3.10 7.39 3.51
C THR A 16 4.39 7.92 2.87
N CYS A 17 5.04 8.87 3.55
CA CYS A 17 6.37 9.34 3.23
C CYS A 17 7.40 8.94 4.31
N THR A 18 7.34 7.70 4.79
CA THR A 18 8.26 7.18 5.81
C THR A 18 8.77 5.79 5.44
N LEU A 19 10.01 5.46 5.83
CA LEU A 19 10.57 4.11 5.72
C LEU A 19 10.13 3.17 6.86
N SER A 20 9.45 3.70 7.89
CA SER A 20 9.08 2.94 9.08
C SER A 20 8.05 1.86 8.78
N GLN A 21 8.41 0.58 9.00
CA GLN A 21 7.48 -0.54 8.82
C GLN A 21 6.25 -0.45 9.73
N ASN A 22 6.42 0.07 10.95
CA ASN A 22 5.33 0.27 11.91
C ASN A 22 4.27 1.26 11.40
N GLN A 23 4.67 2.22 10.57
CA GLN A 23 3.77 3.18 9.94
C GLN A 23 3.28 2.69 8.57
N ASN A 24 3.82 1.59 8.05
CA ASN A 24 3.52 1.08 6.72
C ASN A 24 2.80 -0.28 6.84
N LEU A 25 3.59 -1.36 6.85
CA LEU A 25 3.12 -2.74 6.89
C LEU A 25 2.10 -2.96 8.02
N SER A 26 2.49 -2.60 9.26
CA SER A 26 1.68 -2.86 10.45
C SER A 26 0.37 -2.08 10.44
N VAL A 27 0.34 -0.87 9.87
CA VAL A 27 -0.89 -0.08 9.73
C VAL A 27 -1.86 -0.77 8.77
N VAL A 28 -1.37 -1.26 7.63
CA VAL A 28 -2.22 -1.92 6.64
C VAL A 28 -2.75 -3.25 7.19
N GLU A 29 -1.89 -4.07 7.80
CA GLU A 29 -2.29 -5.34 8.42
C GLU A 29 -3.37 -5.12 9.48
N GLN A 30 -3.14 -4.18 10.40
CA GLN A 30 -4.09 -3.86 11.46
C GLN A 30 -5.40 -3.30 10.89
N ALA A 31 -5.34 -2.49 9.84
CA ALA A 31 -6.54 -1.94 9.20
C ALA A 31 -7.38 -3.01 8.51
N VAL A 32 -6.74 -3.99 7.85
CA VAL A 32 -7.42 -5.14 7.23
C VAL A 32 -8.10 -5.99 8.30
N HIS A 33 -7.37 -6.34 9.37
CA HIS A 33 -7.92 -7.11 10.49
C HIS A 33 -9.09 -6.39 11.15
N PHE A 34 -8.92 -5.12 11.48
CA PHE A 34 -9.95 -4.30 12.13
C PHE A 34 -11.20 -4.13 11.25
N ALA A 35 -11.04 -3.92 9.94
CA ALA A 35 -12.15 -3.81 9.00
C ALA A 35 -13.00 -5.10 8.95
N GLN A 36 -12.33 -6.25 8.96
CA GLN A 36 -12.99 -7.55 9.00
C GLN A 36 -13.73 -7.76 10.32
N GLU A 37 -13.06 -7.59 11.46
CA GLU A 37 -13.63 -7.89 12.77
C GLU A 37 -14.76 -6.92 13.20
N LYS A 38 -14.58 -5.62 12.95
CA LYS A 38 -15.50 -4.59 13.47
C LYS A 38 -16.60 -4.21 12.49
N HIS A 39 -16.36 -4.40 11.20
CA HIS A 39 -17.28 -3.94 10.16
C HIS A 39 -17.71 -5.04 9.18
N GLY A 40 -17.16 -6.26 9.27
CA GLY A 40 -17.42 -7.33 8.31
C GLY A 40 -16.94 -7.01 6.90
N ILE A 41 -16.04 -6.03 6.75
CA ILE A 41 -15.55 -5.58 5.45
C ILE A 41 -14.32 -6.42 5.07
N GLN A 42 -14.48 -7.25 4.04
CA GLN A 42 -13.37 -7.99 3.46
C GLN A 42 -12.58 -7.10 2.49
N LEU A 43 -11.25 -7.15 2.60
CA LEU A 43 -10.33 -6.41 1.76
C LEU A 43 -9.37 -7.38 1.06
N GLN A 44 -9.07 -7.09 -0.20
CA GLN A 44 -8.07 -7.81 -0.98
C GLN A 44 -6.94 -6.88 -1.37
N VAL A 45 -5.69 -7.33 -1.20
CA VAL A 45 -4.51 -6.61 -1.68
C VAL A 45 -4.46 -6.67 -3.20
N VAL A 46 -4.30 -5.51 -3.83
CA VAL A 46 -4.13 -5.40 -5.28
C VAL A 46 -2.65 -5.23 -5.59
N SER A 47 -2.10 -6.13 -6.40
CA SER A 47 -0.69 -6.07 -6.78
C SER A 47 -0.36 -4.81 -7.58
N LEU A 48 0.65 -4.08 -7.12
CA LEU A 48 1.21 -2.91 -7.79
C LEU A 48 2.47 -3.22 -8.61
N LYS A 49 2.85 -4.50 -8.76
CA LYS A 49 3.99 -4.94 -9.60
C LYS A 49 3.97 -4.36 -11.03
N PRO A 50 2.82 -4.21 -11.73
CA PRO A 50 2.80 -3.56 -13.04
C PRO A 50 3.24 -2.09 -12.98
N LEU A 51 2.87 -1.36 -11.92
CA LEU A 51 3.30 0.02 -11.69
C LEU A 51 4.81 0.06 -11.42
N VAL A 52 5.31 -0.80 -10.53
CA VAL A 52 6.75 -0.91 -10.25
C VAL A 52 7.54 -1.16 -11.53
N ARG A 53 7.12 -2.13 -12.34
CA ARG A 53 7.74 -2.43 -13.64
C ARG A 53 7.78 -1.23 -14.58
N LYS A 54 6.70 -0.43 -14.63
CA LYS A 54 6.60 0.73 -15.50
C LYS A 54 7.53 1.87 -15.06
N PHE A 55 7.72 2.04 -13.75
CA PHE A 55 8.49 3.16 -13.19
C PHE A 55 9.89 2.79 -12.66
N ARG A 56 10.35 1.55 -12.85
CA ARG A 56 11.67 1.07 -12.37
C ARG A 56 12.88 1.86 -12.90
N ASN A 57 12.72 2.56 -14.02
CA ASN A 57 13.78 3.39 -14.60
C ASN A 57 13.79 4.82 -14.04
N THR A 58 12.79 5.19 -13.23
CA THR A 58 12.63 6.53 -12.63
C THR A 58 12.80 6.48 -11.12
N PHE A 59 12.21 5.48 -10.47
CA PHE A 59 12.26 5.31 -9.02
C PHE A 59 13.04 4.05 -8.65
N HIS A 60 13.74 4.11 -7.51
CA HIS A 60 14.36 2.95 -6.90
C HIS A 60 13.36 2.33 -5.94
N PHE A 61 12.94 1.09 -6.21
CA PHE A 61 11.99 0.36 -5.37
C PHE A 61 12.73 -0.58 -4.42
N ALA A 62 12.26 -0.69 -3.18
CA ALA A 62 12.74 -1.70 -2.24
C ALA A 62 12.39 -3.11 -2.76
N PRO A 63 13.26 -4.12 -2.55
CA PRO A 63 12.97 -5.48 -2.97
C PRO A 63 11.88 -6.12 -2.11
N GLU A 64 10.93 -6.78 -2.78
CA GLU A 64 10.03 -7.81 -2.25
C GLU A 64 9.43 -7.56 -0.87
N LEU A 65 8.66 -6.47 -0.74
CA LEU A 65 7.81 -6.28 0.43
C LEU A 65 6.65 -7.27 0.45
N HIS A 66 6.33 -7.77 1.65
CA HIS A 66 5.16 -8.64 1.86
C HIS A 66 3.84 -7.96 1.47
N LEU A 67 3.73 -6.66 1.72
CA LEU A 67 2.51 -5.88 1.50
C LEU A 67 2.85 -4.46 1.05
N GLY A 68 2.31 -4.07 -0.11
CA GLY A 68 2.59 -2.78 -0.74
C GLY A 68 3.94 -2.73 -1.46
N GLU A 69 4.30 -1.53 -1.90
CA GLU A 69 5.54 -1.21 -2.61
C GLU A 69 6.18 0.03 -1.96
N MET A 70 7.50 0.14 -2.03
CA MET A 70 8.24 1.25 -1.43
C MET A 70 9.23 1.85 -2.42
N VAL A 71 9.14 3.15 -2.66
CA VAL A 71 10.23 3.93 -3.27
C VAL A 71 11.20 4.35 -2.19
N VAL A 72 12.48 4.06 -2.37
CA VAL A 72 13.56 4.43 -1.46
C VAL A 72 14.43 5.53 -2.08
N PRO A 73 14.91 6.50 -1.27
CA PRO A 73 15.89 7.47 -1.75
C PRO A 73 17.15 6.77 -2.26
N HIS A 74 17.64 7.20 -3.43
CA HIS A 74 18.89 6.71 -4.02
C HIS A 74 19.67 7.86 -4.65
N LEU A 75 21.00 7.78 -4.66
CA LEU A 75 21.86 8.85 -5.16
C LEU A 75 21.55 9.25 -6.61
N ALA A 76 21.27 8.27 -7.47
CA ALA A 76 20.96 8.51 -8.89
C ALA A 76 19.52 9.00 -9.13
N ALA A 77 18.63 8.88 -8.14
CA ALA A 77 17.25 9.35 -8.22
C ALA A 77 16.69 9.56 -6.80
N ASN A 78 16.83 10.79 -6.28
CA ASN A 78 16.57 11.13 -4.88
C ASN A 78 15.08 11.41 -4.61
N PHE A 79 14.23 10.42 -4.90
CA PHE A 79 12.80 10.47 -4.63
C PHE A 79 12.44 9.67 -3.37
N GLY A 80 11.34 10.07 -2.73
CA GLY A 80 10.78 9.38 -1.58
C GLY A 80 11.41 9.76 -0.23
N PRO A 81 11.18 8.94 0.81
CA PRO A 81 10.51 7.64 0.77
C PRO A 81 9.01 7.75 0.40
N ILE A 82 8.50 6.76 -0.33
CA ILE A 82 7.07 6.65 -0.66
C ILE A 82 6.63 5.21 -0.47
N TYR A 83 5.79 4.94 0.53
CA TYR A 83 5.08 3.67 0.66
C TYR A 83 3.73 3.75 -0.07
N LEU A 84 3.34 2.68 -0.75
CA LEU A 84 2.05 2.54 -1.42
C LEU A 84 1.48 1.14 -1.17
N CYS A 85 0.26 1.04 -0.67
CA CYS A 85 -0.49 -0.21 -0.64
C CYS A 85 -1.88 0.01 -1.22
N LYS A 86 -2.26 -0.81 -2.21
CA LYS A 86 -3.57 -0.76 -2.83
C LYS A 86 -4.43 -1.91 -2.33
N LEU A 87 -5.64 -1.58 -1.91
CA LEU A 87 -6.64 -2.52 -1.39
C LEU A 87 -7.92 -2.38 -2.20
N LYS A 88 -8.67 -3.48 -2.35
CA LYS A 88 -10.01 -3.50 -2.92
C LYS A 88 -10.99 -4.01 -1.88
N ARG A 89 -12.06 -3.25 -1.65
CA ARG A 89 -13.21 -3.70 -0.84
C ARG A 89 -13.96 -4.76 -1.63
N LEU A 90 -14.07 -5.97 -1.09
CA LEU A 90 -14.84 -7.04 -1.71
C LEU A 90 -16.35 -6.74 -1.62
N PRO A 91 -17.17 -7.33 -2.52
CA PRO A 91 -18.62 -7.20 -2.49
C PRO A 91 -19.24 -7.53 -1.13
#